data_AF-A0A915IX29-F1
#
_entry.id   AF-A0A915IX29-F1
#
_cell.length_a   1.000
_cell.length_b   1.000
_cell.length_c   1.000
_cell.angle_alpha   90.00
_cell.angle_beta   90.00
_cell.angle_gamma   90.00
#
_symmetry.space_group_name_H-M   'P 1'
#
loop_
_entity.id
_entity.type
_entity.pdbx_description
1 polymer ?
#
loop_
_entity_poly.entity_id
_entity_poly.type
_entity_poly.pdbx_seq_one_letter_code
_entity_poly.pdbx_strand_id
1 'polypeptide(L)'
;MSSSIESLIVSLFESLNDKDDNVREAVLSSLHTIGINEPGVFLNAGHLFLATRHAKLSNTHRSSLLNSMKKVCAETVQIISDNLAALIINLAIQELIFNKV
;
A
#
# COMPACT_ATOMS: atom_id res chain seq x y z
N MET A 1 3.26 19.47 -1.48
CA MET A 1 4.64 18.92 -1.43
C MET A 1 4.54 17.61 -0.69
N SER A 2 4.81 16.47 -1.34
CA SER A 2 4.88 15.19 -0.62
C SER A 2 6.04 15.26 0.37
N SER A 3 5.86 14.72 1.56
CA SER A 3 6.97 14.60 2.51
C SER A 3 8.06 13.68 1.92
N SER A 4 9.30 13.80 2.37
CA SER A 4 10.39 12.92 1.93
C SER A 4 10.06 11.44 2.13
N ILE A 5 9.27 11.12 3.17
CA ILE A 5 8.86 9.75 3.48
C ILE A 5 7.75 9.24 2.56
N GLU A 6 6.78 10.05 2.16
CA GLU A 6 5.77 9.65 1.16
C GLU A 6 6.42 9.32 -0.18
N SER A 7 7.40 10.13 -0.58
CA SER A 7 8.12 9.91 -1.83
C SER A 7 8.93 8.61 -1.79
N LEU A 8 9.57 8.32 -0.65
CA LEU A 8 10.24 7.04 -0.41
C LEU A 8 9.27 5.86 -0.48
N ILE A 9 8.12 5.95 0.19
CA ILE A 9 7.10 4.90 0.19
C ILE A 9 6.61 4.63 -1.24
N VAL A 10 6.35 5.67 -2.03
CA VAL A 10 5.93 5.54 -3.44
C VAL A 10 7.00 4.85 -4.27
N SER A 11 8.28 5.21 -4.13
CA SER A 11 9.37 4.53 -4.84
C SER A 11 9.46 3.04 -4.46
N LEU A 12 9.32 2.72 -3.17
CA LEU A 12 9.27 1.33 -2.71
C LEU A 12 8.05 0.59 -3.27
N PHE A 13 6.88 1.25 -3.36
CA PHE A 13 5.72 0.65 -4.03
C PHE A 13 6.00 0.35 -5.49
N GLU A 14 6.68 1.22 -6.24
CA GLU A 14 7.05 0.95 -7.64
C GLU A 14 7.98 -0.28 -7.75
N SER A 15 8.86 -0.50 -6.78
CA SER A 15 9.78 -1.64 -6.72
C SER A 15 9.13 -2.97 -6.29
N LEU A 16 7.86 -3.00 -5.87
CA LEU A 16 7.18 -4.26 -5.50
C LEU A 16 7.01 -5.26 -6.64
N ASN A 17 7.19 -4.82 -7.89
CA ASN A 17 7.10 -5.66 -9.09
C ASN A 17 8.47 -5.82 -9.76
N ASP A 18 9.56 -5.71 -9.00
CA ASP A 18 10.90 -5.98 -9.50
C ASP A 18 11.05 -7.44 -9.96
N LYS A 19 11.93 -7.67 -10.94
CA LYS A 19 12.21 -9.00 -11.47
C LYS A 19 13.02 -9.85 -10.50
N ASP A 20 13.81 -9.22 -9.63
CA ASP A 20 14.60 -9.90 -8.61
C ASP A 20 13.77 -10.14 -7.34
N ASP A 21 13.63 -11.40 -6.97
CA ASP A 21 12.90 -11.86 -5.79
C ASP A 21 13.48 -11.27 -4.50
N ASN A 22 14.81 -11.16 -4.40
CA ASN A 22 15.48 -10.61 -3.23
C ASN A 22 15.16 -9.11 -3.07
N VAL A 23 15.06 -8.38 -4.18
CA VAL A 23 14.66 -6.96 -4.17
C VAL A 23 13.23 -6.85 -3.66
N ARG A 24 12.31 -7.69 -4.15
CA ARG A 24 10.91 -7.67 -3.68
C ARG A 24 10.80 -7.97 -2.19
N GLU A 25 11.54 -8.95 -1.68
CA GLU A 25 11.55 -9.28 -0.25
C GLU A 25 12.10 -8.13 0.61
N ALA A 26 13.22 -7.53 0.20
CA ALA A 26 13.81 -6.39 0.89
C ALA A 26 12.86 -5.18 0.91
N VAL A 27 12.17 -4.92 -0.21
CA VAL A 27 11.15 -3.87 -0.34
C VAL A 27 9.98 -4.16 0.58
N LEU A 28 9.45 -5.39 0.61
CA LEU A 28 8.33 -5.76 1.48
C LEU A 28 8.70 -5.60 2.96
N SER A 29 9.90 -6.00 3.37
CA SER A 29 10.41 -5.82 4.73
C SER A 29 10.52 -4.33 5.10
N SER A 30 11.03 -3.51 4.18
CA SER A 30 11.16 -2.06 4.38
C SER A 30 9.80 -1.38 4.49
N LEU A 31 8.86 -1.71 3.59
CA LEU A 31 7.50 -1.19 3.61
C LEU A 31 6.75 -1.59 4.87
N HIS A 32 6.92 -2.83 5.34
CA HIS A 32 6.31 -3.28 6.59
C HIS A 32 6.89 -2.49 7.78
N THR A 33 8.21 -2.34 7.85
CA THR A 33 8.87 -1.53 8.90
C THR A 33 8.36 -0.09 8.91
N ILE A 34 8.30 0.57 7.75
CA ILE A 34 7.77 1.94 7.65
C ILE A 34 6.29 1.98 8.03
N GLY A 35 5.49 1.03 7.55
CA GLY A 35 4.05 1.00 7.77
C GLY A 35 3.65 0.78 9.23
N ILE A 36 4.41 0.01 10.00
CA ILE A 36 4.15 -0.15 11.44
C ILE A 36 4.49 1.11 12.23
N ASN A 37 5.57 1.81 11.86
CA ASN A 37 5.98 3.03 12.55
C ASN A 37 5.14 4.26 12.16
N GLU A 38 4.73 4.35 10.89
CA GLU A 38 4.00 5.49 10.32
C GLU A 38 2.76 5.02 9.53
N PRO A 39 1.80 4.32 10.16
CA PRO A 39 0.68 3.67 9.47
C PRO A 39 -0.22 4.65 8.72
N GLY A 40 -0.41 5.86 9.28
CA GLY A 40 -1.22 6.90 8.65
C GLY A 40 -0.68 7.32 7.28
N VAL A 41 0.61 7.64 7.24
CA VAL A 41 1.31 8.07 6.02
C VAL A 41 1.36 6.92 5.02
N PHE A 42 1.70 5.72 5.47
CA PHE A 42 1.81 4.53 4.62
C PHE A 42 0.49 4.15 3.97
N LEU A 43 -0.60 4.03 4.75
CA LEU A 43 -1.91 3.63 4.22
C LEU A 43 -2.50 4.69 3.29
N ASN A 44 -2.31 5.98 3.61
CA ASN A 44 -2.72 7.06 2.73
C ASN A 44 -1.93 7.06 1.40
N ALA A 45 -0.62 6.85 1.46
CA ALA A 45 0.21 6.71 0.26
C ALA A 45 -0.23 5.51 -0.59
N GLY A 46 -0.53 4.36 0.03
CA GLY A 46 -1.02 3.17 -0.66
C GLY A 46 -2.37 3.42 -1.34
N HIS A 47 -3.30 4.09 -0.66
CA HIS A 47 -4.57 4.50 -1.24
C HIS A 47 -4.38 5.40 -2.46
N LEU A 48 -3.60 6.48 -2.32
CA LEU A 48 -3.34 7.42 -3.42
C LEU A 48 -2.62 6.75 -4.59
N PHE A 49 -1.68 5.85 -4.32
CA PHE A 49 -0.96 5.10 -5.34
C PHE A 49 -1.90 4.23 -6.17
N LEU A 50 -2.79 3.47 -5.51
CA LEU A 50 -3.79 2.63 -6.18
C LEU A 50 -4.81 3.49 -6.96
N ALA A 51 -5.31 4.57 -6.34
CA ALA A 51 -6.27 5.50 -6.93
C ALA A 51 -5.75 6.20 -8.20
N THR A 52 -4.47 6.56 -8.23
CA THR A 52 -3.88 7.28 -9.37
C THR A 52 -3.37 6.35 -10.48
N ARG A 53 -3.00 5.11 -10.14
CA ARG A 53 -2.33 4.17 -11.08
C ARG A 53 -3.25 3.01 -11.52
N HIS A 54 -4.57 3.13 -11.34
CA HIS A 54 -5.51 2.02 -11.55
C HIS A 54 -5.27 1.19 -12.83
N ALA A 55 -5.06 1.84 -13.99
CA ALA A 55 -4.90 1.15 -15.28
C ALA A 55 -3.49 0.65 -15.61
N LYS A 56 -2.45 1.04 -14.87
CA LYS A 56 -1.04 0.75 -15.21
C LYS A 56 -0.39 -0.35 -14.37
N LEU A 57 -1.04 -0.76 -13.28
CA LEU A 57 -0.53 -1.79 -12.38
C LEU A 57 -0.96 -3.17 -12.85
N SER A 58 0.00 -4.11 -12.95
CA SER A 58 -0.32 -5.52 -13.15
C SER A 58 -1.10 -6.07 -11.95
N ASN A 59 -1.89 -7.12 -12.16
CA ASN A 59 -2.63 -7.77 -11.07
C ASN A 59 -1.69 -8.25 -9.96
N THR A 60 -0.52 -8.82 -10.31
CA THR A 60 0.48 -9.25 -9.34
C THR A 60 1.00 -8.10 -8.50
N HIS A 61 1.35 -6.97 -9.11
CA HIS A 61 1.84 -5.79 -8.39
C HIS A 61 0.77 -5.24 -7.44
N ARG A 62 -0.47 -5.13 -7.95
CA ARG A 62 -1.64 -4.70 -7.19
C ARG A 62 -1.90 -5.61 -5.99
N SER A 63 -1.89 -6.93 -6.18
CA SER A 63 -2.06 -7.91 -5.10
C SER A 63 -0.95 -7.82 -4.05
N SER A 64 0.31 -7.65 -4.45
CA SER A 64 1.43 -7.47 -3.52
C SER A 64 1.28 -6.22 -2.67
N LEU A 65 0.89 -5.10 -3.28
CA LEU A 65 0.64 -3.84 -2.57
C LEU A 65 -0.55 -3.97 -1.60
N LEU A 66 -1.68 -4.51 -2.05
CA LEU A 66 -2.86 -4.72 -1.21
C LEU A 66 -2.56 -5.66 -0.04
N ASN A 67 -1.76 -6.71 -0.25
CA ASN A 67 -1.36 -7.62 0.81
C ASN A 67 -0.45 -6.93 1.85
N SER A 68 0.47 -6.06 1.39
CA SER A 68 1.28 -5.24 2.28
C SER A 68 0.42 -4.29 3.12
N MET A 69 -0.54 -3.60 2.48
CA MET A 69 -1.50 -2.73 3.16
C MET A 69 -2.36 -3.49 4.17
N LYS A 70 -2.86 -4.68 3.82
CA LYS A 70 -3.63 -5.55 4.72
C LYS A 70 -2.82 -5.90 5.98
N LYS A 71 -1.55 -6.28 5.82
CA LYS A 71 -0.67 -6.67 6.93
C LYS A 71 -0.46 -5.50 7.90
N VAL A 72 -0.08 -4.34 7.38
CA VAL A 72 0.09 -3.12 8.19
C VAL A 72 -1.22 -2.76 8.90
N CYS A 73 -2.33 -2.72 8.17
CA CYS A 73 -3.64 -2.39 8.74
C CYS A 73 -4.05 -3.33 9.89
N ALA A 74 -3.81 -4.65 9.75
CA ALA A 74 -4.12 -5.62 10.80
C ALA A 74 -3.29 -5.41 12.07
N GLU A 75 -2.03 -5.01 11.93
CA GLU A 75 -1.11 -4.78 13.04
C GLU A 75 -1.27 -3.38 13.68
N THR A 76 -1.81 -2.41 12.95
CA THR A 76 -1.96 -1.02 13.42
C THR A 76 -3.40 -0.56 13.58
N VAL A 77 -4.38 -1.47 13.58
CA VAL A 77 -5.82 -1.15 13.63
C VAL A 77 -6.22 -0.29 14.83
N GLN A 78 -5.49 -0.41 15.95
CA GLN A 78 -5.75 0.35 17.18
C GLN A 78 -5.23 1.80 17.13
N ILE A 79 -4.42 2.14 16.13
CA ILE A 79 -3.68 3.41 16.06
C ILE A 79 -4.17 4.27 14.88
N ILE A 80 -4.73 3.65 13.85
CA ILE A 80 -5.27 4.38 12.70
C ILE A 80 -6.55 5.15 13.08
N SER A 81 -6.75 6.32 12.47
CA SER A 81 -7.96 7.12 12.70
C SER A 81 -9.17 6.54 11.97
N ASP A 82 -10.37 6.77 12.51
CA ASP A 82 -11.63 6.32 11.91
C ASP A 82 -11.80 6.80 10.45
N ASN A 83 -11.36 8.02 10.17
CA ASN A 83 -11.39 8.59 8.82
C ASN A 83 -10.52 7.78 7.85
N LEU A 84 -9.31 7.41 8.28
CA LEU A 84 -8.41 6.59 7.46
C LEU A 84 -8.94 5.16 7.33
N ALA A 85 -9.50 4.58 8.40
CA ALA A 85 -10.14 3.28 8.34
C ALA A 85 -11.27 3.26 7.31
N ALA A 86 -12.17 4.25 7.33
CA ALA A 86 -13.25 4.39 6.36
C ALA A 86 -12.72 4.53 4.92
N LEU A 87 -11.64 5.30 4.72
CA LEU A 87 -10.98 5.46 3.42
C LEU A 87 -10.45 4.12 2.88
N ILE A 88 -9.79 3.33 3.72
CA ILE A 88 -9.24 2.01 3.34
C ILE A 88 -10.36 0.99 3.09
N ILE A 89 -11.45 1.01 3.87
CA ILE A 89 -12.63 0.18 3.63
C ILE A 89 -13.24 0.50 2.26
N ASN A 90 -13.41 1.78 1.94
CA ASN A 90 -13.93 2.20 0.64
C ASN A 90 -13.01 1.76 -0.51
N LEU A 91 -11.70 1.87 -0.35
CA LEU A 91 -10.73 1.35 -1.32
C LEU A 91 -10.91 -0.16 -1.53
N ALA A 92 -11.01 -0.94 -0.46
CA ALA A 92 -11.18 -2.39 -0.55
C ALA A 92 -12.49 -2.76 -1.28
N ILE A 93 -13.59 -2.05 -1.01
CA ILE A 93 -14.86 -2.23 -1.73
C ILE A 93 -14.69 -1.91 -3.22
N GLN A 94 -14.01 -0.81 -3.56
CA GLN A 94 -13.74 -0.48 -4.97
C GLN A 94 -12.91 -1.55 -5.65
N GLU A 95 -11.84 -2.04 -5.02
CA GLU A 95 -11.00 -3.11 -5.58
C GLU A 95 -11.79 -4.41 -5.80
N LEU A 96 -12.75 -4.74 -4.94
CA LEU A 96 -13.63 -5.90 -5.12
C LEU A 96 -14.61 -5.73 -6.29
N ILE A 97 -15.10 -4.51 -6.51
CA ILE A 97 -16.04 -4.21 -7.61
C ILE A 97 -15.31 -4.14 -8.96
N PHE A 98 -14.12 -3.52 -8.99
CA PHE A 98 -13.35 -3.32 -10.22
C PHE A 98 -12.59 -4.56 -10.66
N ASN A 99 -12.08 -5.38 -9.74
CA ASN A 99 -11.41 -6.65 -10.06
C ASN A 99 -12.39 -7.82 -9.95
N LYS A 100 -13.50 -7.79 -10.71
CA LYS A 100 -14.38 -8.97 -10.82
C LYS A 100 -13.54 -10.19 -11.19
N VAL A 101 -13.53 -11.15 -10.27
CA VAL A 101 -12.98 -12.52 -10.42
C VAL A 101 -13.54 -13.18 -11.66
#